data_AF-A0A928SY21-F1
#
_entry.id   AF-A0A928SY21-F1
#
_cell.length_a   1.000
_cell.length_b   1.000
_cell.length_c   1.000
_cell.angle_alpha   90.00
_cell.angle_beta   90.00
_cell.angle_gamma   90.00
#
_symmetry.space_group_name_H-M   'P 1'
#
loop_
_entity.id
_entity.type
_entity.pdbx_description
1 polymer ?
#
loop_
_entity_poly.entity_id
_entity_poly.type
_entity_poly.pdbx_seq_one_letter_code
_entity_poly.pdbx_strand_id
1 'polypeptide(L)'
;MIDNSLSMADKQALLRSSVPRLVHRLVNPPAGATPVRDLHIGVITSSLGGHGADTCSPTATDLEHTNPTQFDGAHLLPSVREGIASHQSLGFLWWDPAQKGGGETNLGALIADLTDHIQAAGEEGCGFEASLEAWYRFLIDPSPPASVVRVSSVAVPKGVDNILLQQRKDFLRPDSAVAIVMLSDENDCSIVDGGTNWIAAQVTTESGALFHLPRSTSDCATAPDGPCCRSCANAESAPPPGCGSLAADPECQKGMWDDLGDHANVRCWQQKRRFGMDFLYPTRRYAEALTQPTLCPTWTNEAECASERVPNPLFSEGRDPRLVFLTGIVGVPWQNLATAESLNDPNALTLLTASELGALGRWAWLVPSCLEQVDPAELPKPRPICKTWNLTDQPDDPLMIESTAPRSGVNPATQLAVAGPGAGPMANAINGHEWNTDQAELQYACIFPLSQPRDCKSGDPSCDCSDTTGVDSAKKPLCQTANGTYSSQQRYAKAYPGTRHIQVLRDIGDQAVVASICPKSADASASSSYGYNAAMDALASRLGPVLRK
;
A
#
# COMPACT_ATOMS: atom_id res chain seq x y z
N MET A 1 0.54 -9.56 -3.42
CA MET A 1 1.58 -8.61 -2.98
C MET A 1 1.39 -8.42 -1.49
N ILE A 2 2.44 -8.68 -0.73
CA ILE A 2 2.41 -8.64 0.73
C ILE A 2 3.47 -7.65 1.19
N ASP A 3 3.02 -6.65 1.92
CA ASP A 3 3.90 -5.77 2.67
C ASP A 3 4.75 -6.59 3.64
N ASN A 4 6.06 -6.44 3.50
CA ASN A 4 7.06 -7.10 4.33
C ASN A 4 7.86 -6.09 5.18
N SER A 5 7.31 -4.91 5.45
CA SER A 5 7.81 -4.01 6.49
C SER A 5 7.72 -4.63 7.88
N LEU A 6 8.45 -4.04 8.82
CA LEU A 6 8.41 -4.41 10.23
C LEU A 6 6.99 -4.32 10.79
N SER A 7 6.65 -5.24 11.70
CA SER A 7 5.33 -5.36 12.36
C SER A 7 4.22 -6.01 11.52
N MET A 8 4.53 -6.49 10.31
CA MET A 8 3.55 -7.15 9.44
C MET A 8 3.19 -8.59 9.87
N ALA A 9 3.97 -9.23 10.75
CA ALA A 9 3.78 -10.64 11.10
C ALA A 9 2.35 -11.00 11.55
N ASP A 10 1.71 -10.18 12.39
CA ASP A 10 0.35 -10.46 12.88
C ASP A 10 -0.70 -10.36 11.77
N LYS A 11 -0.51 -9.41 10.85
CA LYS A 11 -1.40 -9.21 9.69
C LYS A 11 -1.24 -10.35 8.69
N GLN A 12 -0.01 -10.78 8.45
CA GLN A 12 0.28 -11.95 7.63
C GLN A 12 -0.31 -13.23 8.25
N ALA A 13 -0.29 -13.40 9.57
CA ALA A 13 -0.94 -14.52 10.25
C ALA A 13 -2.47 -14.54 10.06
N LEU A 14 -3.13 -13.37 10.09
CA LEU A 14 -4.55 -13.26 9.76
C LEU A 14 -4.83 -13.58 8.29
N LEU A 15 -3.97 -13.14 7.37
CA LEU A 15 -4.07 -13.49 5.96
C LEU A 15 -3.93 -15.00 5.75
N ARG A 16 -2.94 -15.65 6.35
CA ARG A 16 -2.77 -17.13 6.34
C ARG A 16 -4.00 -17.86 6.82
N SER A 17 -4.68 -17.32 7.83
CA SER A 17 -5.92 -17.91 8.34
C SER A 17 -7.12 -17.69 7.40
N SER A 18 -7.08 -16.63 6.58
CA SER A 18 -8.21 -16.20 5.74
C SER A 18 -8.13 -16.74 4.31
N VAL A 19 -6.95 -16.83 3.70
CA VAL A 19 -6.79 -17.30 2.31
C VAL A 19 -7.32 -18.71 2.03
N PRO A 20 -7.33 -19.69 2.96
CA PRO A 20 -7.95 -20.98 2.71
C PRO A 20 -9.43 -20.84 2.33
N ARG A 21 -10.12 -19.85 2.92
CA ARG A 21 -11.52 -19.53 2.61
C ARG A 21 -11.69 -19.12 1.15
N LEU A 22 -10.83 -18.25 0.64
CA LEU A 22 -10.84 -17.83 -0.76
C LEU A 22 -10.65 -19.05 -1.68
N VAL A 23 -9.60 -19.83 -1.45
CA VAL A 23 -9.28 -21.00 -2.27
C VAL A 23 -10.44 -21.99 -2.27
N HIS A 24 -10.98 -22.33 -1.10
CA HIS A 24 -12.16 -23.19 -0.99
C HIS A 24 -13.36 -22.66 -1.77
N ARG A 25 -13.67 -21.35 -1.66
CA ARG A 25 -14.79 -20.75 -2.37
C ARG A 25 -14.61 -20.71 -3.89
N LEU A 26 -13.37 -20.68 -4.39
CA LEU A 26 -13.09 -20.72 -5.82
C LEU A 26 -13.15 -22.14 -6.37
N VAL A 27 -12.57 -23.12 -5.67
CA VAL A 27 -12.47 -24.51 -6.17
C VAL A 27 -13.68 -25.37 -5.80
N ASN A 28 -14.46 -24.98 -4.79
CA ASN A 28 -15.70 -25.63 -4.35
C ASN A 28 -16.81 -24.56 -4.12
N PRO A 29 -17.23 -23.83 -5.16
CA PRO A 29 -18.19 -22.75 -5.01
C PRO A 29 -19.61 -23.27 -4.69
N PRO A 30 -20.51 -22.39 -4.19
CA PRO A 30 -21.92 -22.73 -4.00
C PRO A 30 -22.60 -23.23 -5.28
N ALA A 31 -23.72 -23.95 -5.13
CA ALA A 31 -24.47 -24.51 -6.24
C ALA A 31 -24.82 -23.45 -7.31
N GLY A 32 -24.54 -23.77 -8.58
CA GLY A 32 -24.77 -22.88 -9.72
C GLY A 32 -23.57 -22.01 -10.13
N ALA A 33 -22.42 -22.11 -9.44
CA ALA A 33 -21.15 -21.55 -9.90
C ALA A 33 -20.18 -22.65 -10.35
N THR A 34 -19.24 -22.29 -11.24
CA THR A 34 -18.26 -23.23 -11.82
C THR A 34 -17.04 -23.35 -10.92
N PRO A 35 -16.69 -24.56 -10.43
CA PRO A 35 -15.43 -24.80 -9.75
C PRO A 35 -14.23 -24.36 -10.58
N VAL A 36 -13.31 -23.60 -9.99
CA VAL A 36 -12.02 -23.33 -10.60
C VAL A 36 -11.19 -24.61 -10.61
N ARG A 37 -10.78 -25.04 -11.81
CA ARG A 37 -9.97 -26.24 -12.05
C ARG A 37 -8.56 -25.93 -12.54
N ASP A 38 -8.25 -24.65 -12.70
CA ASP A 38 -6.94 -24.18 -13.14
C ASP A 38 -6.67 -22.81 -12.50
N LEU A 39 -5.79 -22.77 -11.51
CA LEU A 39 -5.45 -21.55 -10.76
C LEU A 39 -3.94 -21.46 -10.53
N HIS A 40 -3.31 -20.41 -11.05
CA HIS A 40 -1.95 -20.02 -10.67
C HIS A 40 -2.02 -19.04 -9.48
N ILE A 41 -1.15 -19.24 -8.49
CA ILE A 41 -1.04 -18.38 -7.30
C ILE A 41 0.42 -17.97 -7.12
N GLY A 42 0.68 -16.67 -7.24
CA GLY A 42 2.00 -16.08 -7.04
C GLY A 42 1.98 -15.11 -5.86
N VAL A 43 3.05 -15.10 -5.07
CA VAL A 43 3.29 -14.13 -4.00
C VAL A 43 4.53 -13.33 -4.36
N ILE A 44 4.45 -12.02 -4.15
CA ILE A 44 5.55 -11.04 -4.27
C ILE A 44 5.46 -10.13 -3.04
N THR A 45 6.54 -9.43 -2.70
CA THR A 45 6.56 -8.43 -1.62
C THR A 45 6.49 -7.00 -2.19
N SER A 46 6.42 -6.00 -1.30
CA SER A 46 6.50 -4.56 -1.60
C SER A 46 7.94 -4.04 -1.75
N SER A 47 8.96 -4.84 -1.41
CA SER A 47 10.38 -4.47 -1.43
C SER A 47 10.94 -4.25 -2.84
N LEU A 48 10.99 -2.98 -3.28
CA LEU A 48 11.64 -2.57 -4.54
C LEU A 48 13.00 -1.87 -4.35
N GLY A 49 13.51 -1.82 -3.11
CA GLY A 49 14.81 -1.25 -2.76
C GLY A 49 14.84 0.28 -2.72
N GLY A 50 16.05 0.84 -2.61
CA GLY A 50 16.27 2.27 -2.37
C GLY A 50 16.17 3.18 -3.59
N HIS A 51 15.83 2.68 -4.78
CA HIS A 51 15.74 3.48 -6.02
C HIS A 51 17.04 4.26 -6.37
N GLY A 52 18.20 3.81 -5.88
CA GLY A 52 19.50 4.50 -6.04
C GLY A 52 19.95 5.31 -4.81
N ALA A 53 19.18 5.31 -3.72
CA ALA A 53 19.58 5.83 -2.42
C ALA A 53 20.56 4.91 -1.68
N ASP A 54 20.99 5.36 -0.50
CA ASP A 54 21.84 4.59 0.43
C ASP A 54 21.05 3.51 1.21
N THR A 55 19.83 3.82 1.62
CA THR A 55 18.95 2.86 2.31
C THR A 55 18.41 1.83 1.33
N CYS A 56 18.29 0.57 1.78
CA CYS A 56 17.86 -0.56 0.95
C CYS A 56 18.66 -0.70 -0.35
N SER A 57 19.94 -0.34 -0.30
CA SER A 57 20.82 -0.40 -1.45
C SER A 57 21.28 -1.84 -1.65
N PRO A 58 21.01 -2.46 -2.81
CA PRO A 58 21.52 -3.80 -3.11
C PRO A 58 23.05 -3.83 -3.27
N THR A 59 23.70 -2.66 -3.28
CA THR A 59 25.15 -2.47 -3.42
C THR A 59 25.85 -1.99 -2.15
N ALA A 60 25.13 -1.88 -1.02
CA ALA A 60 25.77 -1.57 0.25
C ALA A 60 26.85 -2.63 0.57
N THR A 61 27.97 -2.22 1.16
CA THR A 61 29.12 -3.11 1.40
C THR A 61 29.22 -3.59 2.85
N ASP A 62 28.33 -3.16 3.74
CA ASP A 62 28.24 -3.62 5.11
C ASP A 62 27.03 -4.55 5.32
N LEU A 63 27.27 -5.62 6.05
CA LEU A 63 26.30 -6.72 6.27
C LEU A 63 25.06 -6.30 7.09
N GLU A 64 25.05 -5.08 7.66
CA GLU A 64 23.87 -4.48 8.31
C GLU A 64 22.91 -3.82 7.30
N HIS A 65 23.34 -3.51 6.07
CA HIS A 65 22.52 -2.83 5.05
C HIS A 65 22.29 -3.66 3.77
N THR A 66 22.77 -4.90 3.72
CA THR A 66 22.47 -5.85 2.62
C THR A 66 21.53 -6.95 3.11
N ASN A 67 20.31 -6.58 3.49
CA ASN A 67 19.27 -7.59 3.65
C ASN A 67 18.64 -7.84 2.26
N PRO A 68 18.80 -9.03 1.65
CA PRO A 68 18.25 -9.32 0.33
C PRO A 68 16.72 -9.15 0.29
N THR A 69 16.03 -9.26 1.44
CA THR A 69 14.58 -9.06 1.55
C THR A 69 14.13 -7.60 1.35
N GLN A 70 15.07 -6.64 1.35
CA GLN A 70 14.81 -5.22 1.06
C GLN A 70 14.76 -4.91 -0.45
N PHE A 71 15.17 -5.86 -1.30
CA PHE A 71 15.07 -5.76 -2.76
C PHE A 71 14.68 -7.11 -3.37
N ASP A 72 13.37 -7.38 -3.40
CA ASP A 72 12.82 -8.56 -4.08
C ASP A 72 12.51 -8.29 -5.56
N GLY A 73 12.60 -7.04 -6.01
CA GLY A 73 12.49 -6.66 -7.42
C GLY A 73 11.13 -6.95 -8.07
N ALA A 74 10.10 -7.22 -7.26
CA ALA A 74 8.82 -7.79 -7.68
C ALA A 74 8.90 -9.18 -8.33
N HIS A 75 9.99 -9.93 -8.11
CA HIS A 75 10.06 -11.34 -8.49
C HIS A 75 9.13 -12.19 -7.61
N LEU A 76 8.68 -13.32 -8.17
CA LEU A 76 7.92 -14.31 -7.42
C LEU A 76 8.73 -14.85 -6.24
N LEU A 77 8.11 -14.96 -5.07
CA LEU A 77 8.79 -15.21 -3.82
C LEU A 77 9.74 -16.44 -3.85
N PRO A 78 9.41 -17.59 -4.47
CA PRO A 78 10.32 -18.74 -4.54
C PRO A 78 11.61 -18.51 -5.33
N SER A 79 11.74 -17.43 -6.10
CA SER A 79 13.02 -17.07 -6.74
C SER A 79 13.91 -16.19 -5.86
N VAL A 80 13.37 -15.64 -4.77
CA VAL A 80 14.09 -14.74 -3.85
C VAL A 80 14.05 -15.24 -2.39
N ARG A 81 13.39 -16.37 -2.13
CA ARG A 81 13.34 -17.08 -0.86
C ARG A 81 13.54 -18.57 -1.10
N GLU A 82 14.34 -19.18 -0.22
CA GLU A 82 14.58 -20.63 -0.24
C GLU A 82 13.51 -21.39 0.55
N GLY A 83 13.37 -22.69 0.27
CA GLY A 83 12.57 -23.60 1.10
C GLY A 83 11.06 -23.49 0.95
N ILE A 84 10.55 -22.70 -0.01
CA ILE A 84 9.12 -22.61 -0.32
C ILE A 84 8.77 -23.29 -1.65
N ALA A 85 7.58 -23.90 -1.70
CA ALA A 85 7.14 -24.70 -2.85
C ALA A 85 7.04 -23.87 -4.13
N SER A 86 7.31 -24.49 -5.28
CA SER A 86 7.29 -23.82 -6.58
C SER A 86 6.97 -24.83 -7.67
N HIS A 87 5.91 -24.59 -8.44
CA HIS A 87 5.55 -25.49 -9.53
C HIS A 87 6.66 -25.49 -10.59
N GLN A 88 7.34 -26.63 -10.75
CA GLN A 88 8.44 -26.80 -11.71
C GLN A 88 9.51 -25.70 -11.63
N SER A 89 9.73 -25.15 -10.43
CA SER A 89 10.64 -24.01 -10.21
C SER A 89 10.27 -22.72 -10.97
N LEU A 90 9.01 -22.56 -11.40
CA LEU A 90 8.52 -21.39 -12.13
C LEU A 90 8.11 -20.21 -11.23
N GLY A 91 8.10 -20.39 -9.91
CA GLY A 91 7.90 -19.34 -8.91
C GLY A 91 6.46 -19.22 -8.38
N PHE A 92 5.51 -19.98 -8.90
CA PHE A 92 4.11 -19.93 -8.46
C PHE A 92 3.58 -21.32 -8.11
N LEU A 93 2.46 -21.36 -7.40
CA LEU A 93 1.70 -22.58 -7.13
C LEU A 93 0.64 -22.77 -8.23
N TRP A 94 0.37 -24.02 -8.60
CA TRP A 94 -0.66 -24.34 -9.60
C TRP A 94 -1.64 -25.37 -9.08
N TRP A 95 -2.92 -25.00 -8.99
CA TRP A 95 -4.02 -25.93 -8.79
C TRP A 95 -4.47 -26.53 -10.14
N ASP A 96 -4.31 -27.84 -10.30
CA ASP A 96 -4.71 -28.58 -11.50
C ASP A 96 -5.23 -29.98 -11.13
N PRO A 97 -6.44 -30.08 -10.53
CA PRO A 97 -7.02 -31.34 -10.12
C PRO A 97 -7.34 -32.27 -11.30
N ALA A 98 -7.39 -31.73 -12.53
CA ALA A 98 -7.60 -32.50 -13.74
C ALA A 98 -6.29 -33.06 -14.33
N GLN A 99 -5.14 -32.66 -13.79
CA GLN A 99 -3.80 -33.09 -14.22
C GLN A 99 -3.56 -32.87 -15.72
N LYS A 100 -3.94 -31.70 -16.23
CA LYS A 100 -3.69 -31.33 -17.63
C LYS A 100 -2.26 -30.84 -17.87
N GLY A 101 -1.59 -30.31 -16.86
CA GLY A 101 -0.17 -29.93 -16.94
C GLY A 101 0.65 -30.14 -15.68
N GLY A 102 0.12 -30.88 -14.71
CA GLY A 102 0.90 -31.42 -13.59
C GLY A 102 1.02 -30.47 -12.40
N GLY A 103 0.00 -29.63 -12.18
CA GLY A 103 -0.15 -28.89 -10.92
C GLY A 103 -0.55 -29.79 -9.74
N GLU A 104 -0.82 -29.18 -8.60
CA GLU A 104 -1.29 -29.84 -7.39
C GLU A 104 -2.75 -30.34 -7.53
N THR A 105 -3.02 -31.53 -6.99
CA THR A 105 -4.36 -32.16 -6.96
C THR A 105 -4.95 -32.23 -5.55
N ASN A 106 -4.11 -32.13 -4.53
CA ASN A 106 -4.47 -32.15 -3.14
C ASN A 106 -4.68 -30.70 -2.64
N LEU A 107 -5.94 -30.37 -2.38
CA LEU A 107 -6.30 -29.03 -1.92
C LEU A 107 -5.66 -28.65 -0.58
N GLY A 108 -5.45 -29.63 0.31
CA GLY A 108 -4.77 -29.40 1.59
C GLY A 108 -3.29 -29.03 1.39
N ALA A 109 -2.61 -29.69 0.46
CA ALA A 109 -1.22 -29.38 0.11
C ALA A 109 -1.10 -27.98 -0.52
N LEU A 110 -1.96 -27.64 -1.48
CA LEU A 110 -2.00 -26.30 -2.08
C LEU A 110 -2.18 -25.20 -1.03
N ILE A 111 -3.08 -25.40 -0.06
CA ILE A 111 -3.34 -24.44 1.01
C ILE A 111 -2.15 -24.32 1.97
N ALA A 112 -1.50 -25.43 2.29
CA ALA A 112 -0.28 -25.43 3.10
C ALA A 112 0.83 -24.64 2.40
N ASP A 113 1.11 -24.94 1.14
CA ASP A 113 2.14 -24.27 0.34
C ASP A 113 1.86 -22.76 0.21
N LEU A 114 0.60 -22.36 0.00
CA LEU A 114 0.22 -20.95 -0.05
C LEU A 114 0.42 -20.25 1.30
N THR A 115 0.13 -20.95 2.38
CA THR A 115 0.34 -20.44 3.75
C THR A 115 1.83 -20.22 4.02
N ASP A 116 2.69 -21.11 3.53
CA ASP A 116 4.15 -20.99 3.61
C ASP A 116 4.68 -19.83 2.76
N HIS A 117 4.12 -19.60 1.57
CA HIS A 117 4.45 -18.42 0.75
C HIS A 117 4.13 -17.12 1.48
N ILE A 118 2.97 -17.02 2.13
CA ILE A 118 2.60 -15.82 2.88
C ILE A 118 3.53 -15.62 4.09
N GLN A 119 3.89 -16.69 4.79
CA GLN A 119 4.83 -16.61 5.91
C GLN A 119 6.23 -16.19 5.45
N ALA A 120 6.68 -16.67 4.29
CA ALA A 120 8.01 -16.38 3.75
C ALA A 120 8.17 -14.94 3.23
N ALA A 121 7.08 -14.16 3.12
CA ALA A 121 7.18 -12.74 2.83
C ALA A 121 8.05 -12.01 3.88
N GLY A 122 7.91 -12.41 5.15
CA GLY A 122 8.70 -11.88 6.27
C GLY A 122 8.32 -10.43 6.63
N GLU A 123 9.08 -9.82 7.53
CA GLU A 123 8.88 -8.44 8.00
C GLU A 123 10.19 -7.63 8.04
N GLU A 124 11.15 -7.98 7.18
CA GLU A 124 12.49 -7.36 7.12
C GLU A 124 12.73 -6.49 5.88
N GLY A 125 11.64 -6.05 5.25
CA GLY A 125 11.60 -5.22 4.05
C GLY A 125 12.19 -3.82 4.24
N CYS A 126 12.07 -3.02 3.18
CA CYS A 126 12.80 -1.76 3.05
C CYS A 126 12.27 -0.61 3.93
N GLY A 127 11.02 -0.68 4.41
CA GLY A 127 10.37 0.42 5.13
C GLY A 127 9.88 1.56 4.22
N PHE A 128 10.18 1.51 2.92
CA PHE A 128 9.60 2.34 1.87
C PHE A 128 8.69 1.46 1.01
N GLU A 129 7.47 1.22 1.48
CA GLU A 129 6.61 0.17 0.96
C GLU A 129 5.98 0.53 -0.39
N ALA A 130 6.55 -0.01 -1.47
CA ALA A 130 6.11 0.25 -2.85
C ALA A 130 5.00 -0.71 -3.30
N SER A 131 3.97 -0.85 -2.44
CA SER A 131 2.85 -1.78 -2.62
C SER A 131 2.17 -1.66 -3.99
N LEU A 132 1.91 -0.44 -4.49
CA LEU A 132 1.28 -0.25 -5.80
C LEU A 132 2.22 -0.57 -6.96
N GLU A 133 3.47 -0.09 -6.88
CA GLU A 133 4.46 -0.33 -7.93
C GLU A 133 4.88 -1.79 -8.01
N ALA A 134 4.92 -2.54 -6.91
CA ALA A 134 5.39 -3.92 -6.91
C ALA A 134 4.50 -4.83 -7.78
N TRP A 135 3.17 -4.81 -7.60
CA TRP A 135 2.29 -5.59 -8.48
C TRP A 135 2.23 -5.03 -9.90
N TYR A 136 2.37 -3.71 -10.08
CA TYR A 136 2.47 -3.11 -11.41
C TYR A 136 3.71 -3.62 -12.14
N ARG A 137 4.86 -3.64 -11.47
CA ARG A 137 6.14 -4.11 -11.98
C ARG A 137 6.09 -5.56 -12.37
N PHE A 138 5.50 -6.42 -11.54
CA PHE A 138 5.36 -7.84 -11.88
C PHE A 138 4.37 -8.10 -13.01
N LEU A 139 3.22 -7.43 -13.06
CA LEU A 139 2.12 -7.79 -13.96
C LEU A 139 2.08 -7.00 -15.28
N ILE A 140 2.55 -5.75 -15.27
CA ILE A 140 2.15 -4.76 -16.27
C ILE A 140 3.33 -3.99 -16.87
N ASP A 141 4.37 -3.65 -16.11
CA ASP A 141 5.48 -2.86 -16.63
C ASP A 141 6.08 -3.52 -17.89
N PRO A 142 6.05 -2.89 -19.08
CA PRO A 142 6.57 -3.49 -20.30
C PRO A 142 8.10 -3.60 -20.32
N SER A 143 8.80 -2.82 -19.50
CA SER A 143 10.25 -2.78 -19.45
C SER A 143 10.74 -2.59 -18.01
N PRO A 144 10.43 -3.53 -17.09
CA PRO A 144 10.82 -3.42 -15.70
C PRO A 144 12.34 -3.36 -15.61
N PRO A 145 12.91 -2.40 -14.85
CA PRO A 145 14.36 -2.24 -14.81
C PRO A 145 15.01 -3.38 -14.04
N ALA A 146 16.11 -3.92 -14.56
CA ALA A 146 16.90 -4.93 -13.86
C ALA A 146 17.60 -4.34 -12.62
N SER A 147 17.91 -3.04 -12.65
CA SER A 147 18.45 -2.31 -11.50
C SER A 147 18.20 -0.81 -11.68
N VAL A 148 18.25 -0.07 -10.58
CA VAL A 148 18.27 1.39 -10.58
C VAL A 148 19.59 1.83 -9.95
N VAL A 149 20.42 2.52 -10.72
CA VAL A 149 21.75 2.95 -10.26
C VAL A 149 21.83 4.47 -10.23
N ARG A 150 22.48 4.99 -9.20
CA ARG A 150 22.76 6.43 -9.10
C ARG A 150 24.02 6.76 -9.89
N VAL A 151 23.89 7.57 -10.93
CA VAL A 151 25.01 8.12 -11.72
C VAL A 151 25.10 9.61 -11.41
N SER A 152 26.16 10.02 -10.72
CA SER A 152 26.25 11.37 -10.12
C SER A 152 25.06 11.63 -9.18
N SER A 153 24.21 12.62 -9.45
CA SER A 153 23.04 12.97 -8.65
C SER A 153 21.71 12.44 -9.21
N VAL A 154 21.76 11.58 -10.23
CA VAL A 154 20.58 11.12 -10.98
C VAL A 154 20.46 9.60 -10.90
N ALA A 155 19.30 9.11 -10.43
CA ALA A 155 18.93 7.71 -10.54
C ALA A 155 18.60 7.38 -12.00
N VAL A 156 19.14 6.27 -12.49
CA VAL A 156 18.96 5.82 -13.87
C VAL A 156 18.56 4.35 -13.85
N PRO A 157 17.37 4.00 -14.37
CA PRO A 157 17.00 2.61 -14.64
C PRO A 157 18.00 1.98 -15.63
N LYS A 158 18.48 0.76 -15.33
CA LYS A 158 19.46 0.03 -16.16
C LYS A 158 18.96 -1.36 -16.51
N GLY A 159 19.07 -1.68 -17.80
CA GLY A 159 18.70 -2.97 -18.35
C GLY A 159 17.19 -3.24 -18.25
N VAL A 160 16.80 -4.44 -18.68
CA VAL A 160 15.44 -4.96 -18.55
C VAL A 160 15.51 -6.25 -17.76
N ASP A 161 14.64 -6.41 -16.77
CA ASP A 161 14.54 -7.62 -15.98
C ASP A 161 13.85 -8.74 -16.77
N ASN A 162 14.67 -9.44 -17.57
CA ASN A 162 14.19 -10.56 -18.38
C ASN A 162 13.75 -11.76 -17.54
N ILE A 163 14.23 -11.89 -16.30
CA ILE A 163 13.81 -12.97 -15.39
C ILE A 163 12.37 -12.71 -14.95
N LEU A 164 12.07 -11.49 -14.52
CA LEU A 164 10.71 -11.07 -14.15
C LEU A 164 9.75 -11.19 -15.35
N LEU A 165 10.17 -10.71 -16.53
CA LEU A 165 9.34 -10.85 -17.74
C LEU A 165 9.05 -12.30 -18.10
N GLN A 166 10.03 -13.21 -17.90
CA GLN A 166 9.82 -14.64 -18.10
C GLN A 166 8.86 -15.22 -17.04
N GLN A 167 9.04 -14.89 -15.75
CA GLN A 167 8.11 -15.29 -14.70
C GLN A 167 6.67 -14.82 -14.98
N ARG A 168 6.49 -13.57 -15.41
CA ARG A 168 5.18 -13.03 -15.80
C ARG A 168 4.56 -13.85 -16.93
N LYS A 169 5.36 -14.18 -17.95
CA LYS A 169 4.91 -14.97 -19.11
C LYS A 169 4.49 -16.39 -18.71
N ASP A 170 5.23 -17.03 -17.81
CA ASP A 170 4.91 -18.38 -17.32
C ASP A 170 3.70 -18.38 -16.38
N PHE A 171 3.52 -17.29 -15.62
CA PHE A 171 2.42 -17.11 -14.67
C PHE A 171 1.08 -16.72 -15.34
N LEU A 172 1.08 -15.77 -16.27
CA LEU A 172 -0.14 -15.24 -16.87
C LEU A 172 -0.63 -16.09 -18.04
N ARG A 173 -1.95 -16.29 -18.10
CA ARG A 173 -2.65 -16.89 -19.24
C ARG A 173 -3.57 -15.88 -19.90
N PRO A 174 -3.67 -15.79 -21.24
CA PRO A 174 -4.45 -14.77 -21.93
C PRO A 174 -5.95 -14.69 -21.55
N ASP A 175 -6.56 -15.84 -21.27
CA ASP A 175 -7.99 -16.00 -21.01
C ASP A 175 -8.36 -16.04 -19.52
N SER A 176 -7.39 -15.96 -18.61
CA SER A 176 -7.66 -16.06 -17.17
C SER A 176 -8.29 -14.79 -16.60
N ALA A 177 -9.04 -14.95 -15.50
CA ALA A 177 -9.21 -13.85 -14.56
C ALA A 177 -7.91 -13.63 -13.78
N VAL A 178 -7.56 -12.36 -13.52
CA VAL A 178 -6.45 -11.97 -12.65
C VAL A 178 -7.04 -11.33 -11.41
N ALA A 179 -6.70 -11.86 -10.25
CA ALA A 179 -7.05 -11.29 -8.96
C ALA A 179 -5.76 -10.90 -8.23
N ILE A 180 -5.63 -9.62 -7.89
CA ILE A 180 -4.51 -9.07 -7.14
C ILE A 180 -5.00 -8.87 -5.71
N VAL A 181 -4.32 -9.48 -4.73
CA VAL A 181 -4.53 -9.21 -3.31
C VAL A 181 -3.32 -8.47 -2.77
N MET A 182 -3.57 -7.30 -2.21
CA MET A 182 -2.61 -6.41 -1.59
C MET A 182 -2.89 -6.32 -0.10
N LEU A 183 -1.88 -6.57 0.73
CA LEU A 183 -1.92 -6.46 2.18
C LEU A 183 -0.82 -5.47 2.60
N SER A 184 -1.17 -4.35 3.24
CA SER A 184 -0.21 -3.35 3.73
C SER A 184 -0.78 -2.55 4.89
N ASP A 185 -0.01 -2.37 5.96
CA ASP A 185 -0.38 -1.50 7.09
C ASP A 185 0.28 -0.12 7.02
N GLU A 186 1.12 0.12 6.00
CA GLU A 186 1.79 1.37 5.71
C GLU A 186 1.07 2.19 4.62
N ASN A 187 1.50 3.45 4.45
CA ASN A 187 1.13 4.25 3.28
C ASN A 187 2.02 3.87 2.07
N ASP A 188 1.46 3.96 0.86
CA ASP A 188 2.19 3.61 -0.37
C ASP A 188 3.36 4.56 -0.63
N CYS A 189 4.56 4.01 -0.76
CA CYS A 189 5.77 4.70 -1.16
C CYS A 189 6.32 4.22 -2.51
N SER A 190 5.45 4.19 -3.53
CA SER A 190 5.82 3.82 -4.90
C SER A 190 6.67 4.91 -5.59
N ILE A 191 7.94 5.05 -5.17
CA ILE A 191 8.91 6.04 -5.67
C ILE A 191 9.18 5.80 -7.16
N VAL A 192 9.29 6.88 -7.92
CA VAL A 192 9.62 6.84 -9.34
C VAL A 192 11.07 6.39 -9.54
N ASP A 193 11.26 5.38 -10.38
CA ASP A 193 12.59 4.93 -10.83
C ASP A 193 13.20 5.92 -11.81
N GLY A 194 13.90 6.92 -11.27
CA GLY A 194 14.76 7.79 -12.06
C GLY A 194 14.77 9.24 -11.62
N GLY A 195 15.62 10.03 -12.26
CA GLY A 195 15.73 11.45 -11.95
C GLY A 195 16.29 11.67 -10.55
N THR A 196 15.73 12.61 -9.81
CA THR A 196 16.13 12.92 -8.43
C THR A 196 15.22 12.27 -7.39
N ASN A 197 14.27 11.42 -7.78
CA ASN A 197 13.24 10.89 -6.86
C ASN A 197 13.81 9.97 -5.75
N TRP A 198 14.98 9.39 -5.99
CA TRP A 198 15.73 8.59 -5.02
C TRP A 198 15.99 9.34 -3.69
N ILE A 199 16.01 10.68 -3.70
CA ILE A 199 16.25 11.46 -2.47
C ILE A 199 15.17 11.23 -1.41
N ALA A 200 13.97 10.77 -1.79
CA ALA A 200 12.93 10.38 -0.84
C ALA A 200 13.40 9.26 0.10
N ALA A 201 14.21 8.33 -0.42
CA ALA A 201 14.75 7.19 0.31
C ALA A 201 16.17 7.43 0.88
N GLN A 202 16.76 8.62 0.69
CA GLN A 202 18.13 8.90 1.15
C GLN A 202 18.17 9.25 2.65
N VAL A 203 18.89 8.49 3.47
CA VAL A 203 18.90 8.72 4.93
C VAL A 203 20.17 9.42 5.42
N THR A 204 21.29 9.24 4.73
CA THR A 204 22.58 9.86 5.10
C THR A 204 23.15 10.74 3.99
N THR A 205 24.03 11.66 4.34
CA THR A 205 24.86 12.42 3.40
C THR A 205 26.15 11.66 3.10
N GLU A 206 26.93 12.10 2.11
CA GLU A 206 28.25 11.51 1.83
C GLU A 206 29.22 11.57 3.03
N SER A 207 29.03 12.54 3.93
CA SER A 207 29.81 12.65 5.16
C SER A 207 29.27 11.80 6.33
N GLY A 208 28.21 11.03 6.11
CA GLY A 208 27.57 10.19 7.14
C GLY A 208 26.65 10.94 8.11
N ALA A 209 26.40 12.23 7.91
CA ALA A 209 25.40 12.98 8.67
C ALA A 209 23.98 12.65 8.16
N LEU A 210 22.94 12.82 8.98
CA LEU A 210 21.55 12.65 8.55
C LEU A 210 21.22 13.54 7.36
N PHE A 211 20.55 12.97 6.37
CA PHE A 211 20.04 13.68 5.21
C PHE A 211 18.61 14.14 5.49
N HIS A 212 18.34 15.41 5.24
CA HIS A 212 16.99 15.96 5.27
C HIS A 212 16.61 16.54 3.91
N LEU A 213 15.34 16.35 3.55
CA LEU A 213 14.74 16.93 2.37
C LEU A 213 14.63 18.46 2.50
N PRO A 214 14.64 19.17 1.36
CA PRO A 214 14.43 20.62 1.37
C PRO A 214 13.01 20.98 1.77
N ARG A 215 12.86 22.19 2.31
CA ARG A 215 11.55 22.82 2.51
C ARG A 215 10.87 23.11 1.18
N SER A 216 9.58 23.35 1.27
CA SER A 216 8.76 23.88 0.19
C SER A 216 8.55 25.39 0.37
N THR A 217 8.17 26.09 -0.70
CA THR A 217 7.74 27.50 -0.63
C THR A 217 6.51 27.67 0.26
N SER A 218 6.33 28.86 0.82
CA SER A 218 5.19 29.21 1.69
C SER A 218 3.82 28.93 1.03
N ASP A 219 3.72 29.10 -0.29
CA ASP A 219 2.50 28.81 -1.07
C ASP A 219 2.04 27.35 -0.98
N CYS A 220 2.97 26.41 -0.78
CA CYS A 220 2.65 24.98 -0.70
C CYS A 220 1.77 24.64 0.50
N ALA A 221 1.77 25.46 1.56
CA ALA A 221 0.97 25.21 2.75
C ALA A 221 -0.54 25.28 2.50
N THR A 222 -0.97 26.12 1.55
CA THR A 222 -2.38 26.37 1.24
C THR A 222 -2.77 26.03 -0.19
N ALA A 223 -1.81 25.94 -1.10
CA ALA A 223 -2.04 25.60 -2.51
C ALA A 223 -0.97 24.60 -3.01
N PRO A 224 -0.92 23.37 -2.44
CA PRO A 224 0.03 22.33 -2.84
C PRO A 224 -0.06 21.91 -4.32
N ASP A 225 -1.22 22.12 -4.96
CA ASP A 225 -1.44 21.87 -6.39
C ASP A 225 -1.13 23.09 -7.29
N GLY A 226 -0.80 24.23 -6.67
CA GLY A 226 -0.58 25.49 -7.36
C GLY A 226 0.80 25.61 -8.00
N PRO A 227 0.95 26.43 -9.07
CA PRO A 227 2.22 26.60 -9.77
C PRO A 227 3.31 27.27 -8.92
N CYS A 228 2.92 27.99 -7.85
CA CYS A 228 3.86 28.60 -6.93
C CYS A 228 4.40 27.64 -5.87
N CYS A 229 3.74 26.49 -5.67
CA CYS A 229 4.23 25.44 -4.79
C CYS A 229 5.46 24.75 -5.40
N ARG A 230 6.64 25.05 -4.87
CA ARG A 230 7.93 24.59 -5.40
C ARG A 230 8.85 24.15 -4.26
N SER A 231 9.82 23.31 -4.58
CA SER A 231 10.91 22.98 -3.66
C SER A 231 11.87 24.15 -3.52
N CYS A 232 12.32 24.42 -2.30
CA CYS A 232 13.34 25.43 -2.03
C CYS A 232 14.73 25.03 -2.55
N ALA A 233 14.94 23.76 -2.92
CA ALA A 233 16.16 23.31 -3.58
C ALA A 233 16.11 23.44 -5.12
N ASN A 234 14.99 23.89 -5.70
CA ASN A 234 14.90 24.06 -7.14
C ASN A 234 15.86 25.14 -7.63
N ALA A 235 16.59 24.85 -8.70
CA ALA A 235 17.34 25.85 -9.44
C ALA A 235 16.42 26.54 -10.46
N GLU A 236 16.13 27.83 -10.27
CA GLU A 236 15.32 28.62 -11.19
C GLU A 236 16.02 29.92 -11.61
N SER A 237 15.86 30.31 -12.88
CA SER A 237 16.36 31.59 -13.40
C SER A 237 15.41 32.75 -13.11
N ALA A 238 14.11 32.45 -13.02
CA ALA A 238 13.04 33.37 -12.61
C ALA A 238 11.86 32.53 -12.07
N PRO A 239 11.07 33.08 -11.12
CA PRO A 239 9.89 32.39 -10.63
C PRO A 239 8.79 32.29 -11.73
N PRO A 240 7.89 31.30 -11.66
CA PRO A 240 6.73 31.24 -12.54
C PRO A 240 5.87 32.51 -12.46
N PRO A 241 5.11 32.86 -13.53
CA PRO A 241 4.24 34.03 -13.50
C PRO A 241 3.30 34.03 -12.30
N GLY A 242 3.32 35.13 -11.53
CA GLY A 242 2.49 35.28 -10.32
C GLY A 242 3.12 34.76 -9.03
N CYS A 243 4.31 34.16 -9.08
CA CYS A 243 5.01 33.60 -7.92
C CYS A 243 6.19 34.47 -7.46
N GLY A 244 6.49 34.46 -6.16
CA GLY A 244 7.70 35.10 -5.61
C GLY A 244 8.97 34.30 -5.92
N SER A 245 10.16 34.92 -5.81
CA SER A 245 11.43 34.19 -5.98
C SER A 245 11.71 33.27 -4.79
N LEU A 246 12.35 32.11 -5.03
CA LEU A 246 12.72 31.19 -3.94
C LEU A 246 13.59 31.85 -2.87
N ALA A 247 14.53 32.72 -3.26
CA ALA A 247 15.41 33.41 -2.31
C ALA A 247 14.67 34.39 -1.38
N ALA A 248 13.50 34.88 -1.78
CA ALA A 248 12.68 35.78 -0.99
C ALA A 248 11.59 35.05 -0.18
N ASP A 249 11.37 33.76 -0.42
CA ASP A 249 10.35 33.00 0.29
C ASP A 249 10.75 32.73 1.76
N PRO A 250 9.88 33.04 2.73
CA PRO A 250 10.17 32.84 4.15
C PRO A 250 10.53 31.40 4.56
N GLU A 251 9.94 30.39 3.94
CA GLU A 251 10.28 28.99 4.22
C GLU A 251 11.63 28.62 3.61
N CYS A 252 11.93 29.09 2.40
CA CYS A 252 13.20 28.81 1.75
C CYS A 252 14.40 29.46 2.46
N GLN A 253 14.20 30.60 3.13
CA GLN A 253 15.24 31.24 3.94
C GLN A 253 15.62 30.45 5.19
N LYS A 254 14.82 29.44 5.60
CA LYS A 254 15.13 28.56 6.74
C LYS A 254 16.06 27.41 6.38
N GLY A 255 16.34 27.17 5.09
CA GLY A 255 17.19 26.07 4.64
C GLY A 255 16.49 24.71 4.59
N MET A 256 17.24 23.63 4.81
CA MET A 256 16.71 22.26 4.86
C MET A 256 15.81 22.06 6.09
N TRP A 257 15.03 20.98 6.08
CA TRP A 257 14.39 20.50 7.31
C TRP A 257 15.43 20.04 8.34
N ASP A 258 15.01 19.99 9.60
CA ASP A 258 15.70 19.36 10.72
C ASP A 258 15.07 17.99 11.03
N ASP A 259 15.57 17.31 12.07
CA ASP A 259 15.10 15.98 12.50
C ASP A 259 13.58 15.93 12.75
N LEU A 260 13.00 17.01 13.29
CA LEU A 260 11.56 17.10 13.58
C LEU A 260 10.73 17.40 12.32
N GLY A 261 11.31 18.09 11.34
CA GLY A 261 10.65 18.43 10.09
C GLY A 261 10.64 17.32 9.05
N ASP A 262 11.67 16.48 9.07
CA ASP A 262 11.87 15.42 8.09
C ASP A 262 12.52 14.17 8.68
N HIS A 263 11.66 13.31 9.23
CA HIS A 263 12.00 11.91 9.53
C HIS A 263 11.70 11.01 8.31
N ALA A 264 12.61 10.07 8.02
CA ALA A 264 12.55 9.25 6.80
C ALA A 264 11.26 8.43 6.65
N ASN A 265 10.78 7.81 7.75
CA ASN A 265 9.58 6.97 7.75
C ASN A 265 8.31 7.69 7.29
N VAL A 266 8.27 9.02 7.41
CA VAL A 266 7.10 9.81 7.03
C VAL A 266 7.33 10.55 5.72
N ARG A 267 8.28 10.19 4.85
CA ARG A 267 8.51 10.95 3.61
C ARG A 267 7.48 10.70 2.52
N CYS A 268 6.67 9.64 2.61
CA CYS A 268 5.74 9.24 1.56
C CYS A 268 4.31 9.78 1.76
N TRP A 269 4.13 10.84 2.56
CA TRP A 269 2.87 11.57 2.70
C TRP A 269 3.09 13.08 2.47
N GLN A 270 2.11 13.71 1.81
CA GLN A 270 2.01 15.16 1.57
C GLN A 270 3.31 15.83 1.08
N GLN A 271 4.00 15.15 0.15
CA GLN A 271 5.31 15.55 -0.37
C GLN A 271 5.30 16.94 -1.01
N LYS A 272 4.26 17.28 -1.78
CA LYS A 272 4.13 18.63 -2.36
C LYS A 272 4.05 19.70 -1.29
N ARG A 273 3.19 19.52 -0.28
CA ARG A 273 3.05 20.46 0.84
C ARG A 273 4.37 20.62 1.60
N ARG A 274 5.08 19.52 1.88
CA ARG A 274 6.26 19.51 2.76
C ARG A 274 7.58 19.84 2.07
N PHE A 275 7.73 19.40 0.83
CA PHE A 275 8.99 19.41 0.09
C PHE A 275 8.89 20.09 -1.28
N GLY A 276 7.68 20.46 -1.73
CA GLY A 276 7.47 21.11 -3.03
C GLY A 276 7.73 20.19 -4.23
N MET A 277 7.83 18.89 -3.98
CA MET A 277 8.10 17.82 -4.96
C MET A 277 7.12 16.68 -4.73
N ASP A 278 6.85 15.90 -5.77
CA ASP A 278 6.20 14.59 -5.65
C ASP A 278 7.19 13.58 -6.22
N PHE A 279 7.56 12.60 -5.40
CA PHE A 279 8.56 11.59 -5.71
C PHE A 279 7.91 10.28 -6.17
N LEU A 280 6.60 10.15 -6.00
CA LEU A 280 5.87 8.90 -6.22
C LEU A 280 5.26 8.89 -7.63
N TYR A 281 5.08 7.71 -8.20
CA TYR A 281 4.24 7.58 -9.38
C TYR A 281 2.81 8.04 -9.04
N PRO A 282 2.10 8.72 -9.96
CA PRO A 282 0.72 9.15 -9.71
C PRO A 282 -0.21 7.93 -9.60
N THR A 283 -1.20 7.98 -8.71
CA THR A 283 -2.14 6.85 -8.49
C THR A 283 -2.93 6.48 -9.74
N ARG A 284 -3.17 7.45 -10.64
CA ARG A 284 -3.73 7.24 -11.98
C ARG A 284 -2.99 6.16 -12.79
N ARG A 285 -1.66 6.05 -12.65
CA ARG A 285 -0.83 5.01 -13.30
C ARG A 285 -1.41 3.63 -13.09
N TYR A 286 -1.72 3.33 -11.84
CA TYR A 286 -2.20 2.02 -11.40
C TYR A 286 -3.64 1.75 -11.82
N ALA A 287 -4.51 2.77 -11.78
CA ALA A 287 -5.89 2.63 -12.27
C ALA A 287 -5.93 2.42 -13.79
N GLU A 288 -5.13 3.16 -14.56
CA GLU A 288 -5.01 2.94 -16.00
C GLU A 288 -4.43 1.56 -16.33
N ALA A 289 -3.40 1.14 -15.60
CA ALA A 289 -2.76 -0.16 -15.76
C ALA A 289 -3.74 -1.35 -15.67
N LEU A 290 -4.78 -1.24 -14.84
CA LEU A 290 -5.78 -2.28 -14.63
C LEU A 290 -7.03 -2.13 -15.52
N THR A 291 -7.15 -1.05 -16.29
CA THR A 291 -8.38 -0.74 -17.04
C THR A 291 -8.16 -0.45 -18.53
N GLN A 292 -6.94 -0.10 -18.94
CA GLN A 292 -6.62 0.41 -20.27
C GLN A 292 -5.74 -0.58 -21.07
N PRO A 293 -6.05 -0.85 -22.36
CA PRO A 293 -5.25 -1.72 -23.22
C PRO A 293 -3.90 -1.11 -23.62
N THR A 294 -3.70 0.19 -23.36
CA THR A 294 -2.45 0.89 -23.61
C THR A 294 -2.06 1.72 -22.38
N LEU A 295 -0.77 1.94 -22.22
CA LEU A 295 -0.17 2.66 -21.10
C LEU A 295 0.50 3.93 -21.60
N CYS A 296 0.57 4.94 -20.73
CA CYS A 296 1.57 5.98 -20.89
C CYS A 296 2.98 5.38 -20.66
N PRO A 297 3.97 5.63 -21.55
CA PRO A 297 5.35 5.18 -21.36
C PRO A 297 6.10 6.05 -20.34
N THR A 298 5.77 7.34 -20.24
CA THR A 298 6.47 8.32 -19.39
C THR A 298 5.52 9.01 -18.41
N TRP A 299 5.25 8.36 -17.27
CA TRP A 299 4.35 8.87 -16.23
C TRP A 299 4.85 10.12 -15.49
N THR A 300 6.06 10.58 -15.80
CA THR A 300 6.65 11.82 -15.30
C THR A 300 6.42 13.02 -16.24
N ASN A 301 5.85 12.82 -17.43
CA ASN A 301 5.54 13.88 -18.40
C ASN A 301 4.19 13.63 -19.09
N GLU A 302 3.14 14.32 -18.64
CA GLU A 302 1.78 14.18 -19.20
C GLU A 302 1.69 14.54 -20.70
N ALA A 303 2.52 15.46 -21.19
CA ALA A 303 2.50 15.85 -22.60
C ALA A 303 3.01 14.73 -23.51
N GLU A 304 3.99 13.95 -23.05
CA GLU A 304 4.51 12.78 -23.76
C GLU A 304 3.52 11.60 -23.68
N CYS A 305 2.79 11.44 -22.57
CA CYS A 305 1.72 10.45 -22.45
C CYS A 305 0.63 10.59 -23.52
N ALA A 306 0.41 11.80 -24.03
CA ALA A 306 -0.61 12.07 -25.05
C ALA A 306 -0.14 11.72 -26.48
N SER A 307 1.17 11.80 -26.75
CA SER A 307 1.73 11.57 -28.09
C SER A 307 2.18 10.14 -28.34
N GLU A 308 2.55 9.39 -27.30
CA GLU A 308 3.06 8.02 -27.42
C GLU A 308 2.42 7.13 -26.36
N ARG A 309 1.72 6.06 -26.79
CA ARG A 309 1.16 5.03 -25.90
C ARG A 309 1.67 3.65 -26.30
N VAL A 310 2.00 2.84 -25.31
CA VAL A 310 2.51 1.48 -25.52
C VAL A 310 1.45 0.43 -25.17
N PRO A 311 1.45 -0.75 -25.81
CA PRO A 311 0.54 -1.83 -25.44
C PRO A 311 0.70 -2.22 -23.96
N ASN A 312 -0.42 -2.42 -23.27
CA ASN A 312 -0.41 -2.94 -21.90
C ASN A 312 -0.22 -4.47 -21.95
N PRO A 313 0.89 -5.03 -21.42
CA PRO A 313 1.16 -6.47 -21.42
C PRO A 313 0.05 -7.31 -20.76
N LEU A 314 -0.71 -6.75 -19.81
CA LEU A 314 -1.81 -7.46 -19.15
C LEU A 314 -2.98 -7.75 -20.10
N PHE A 315 -3.13 -6.94 -21.17
CA PHE A 315 -4.21 -6.99 -22.14
C PHE A 315 -3.75 -7.29 -23.58
N SER A 316 -2.44 -7.35 -23.83
CA SER A 316 -1.88 -7.50 -25.19
C SER A 316 -2.30 -8.80 -25.89
N GLU A 317 -2.59 -9.84 -25.11
CA GLU A 317 -3.07 -11.13 -25.59
C GLU A 317 -4.62 -11.23 -25.63
N GLY A 318 -5.32 -10.10 -25.59
CA GLY A 318 -6.78 -10.04 -25.74
C GLY A 318 -7.59 -10.27 -24.44
N ARG A 319 -6.95 -10.25 -23.27
CA ARG A 319 -7.64 -10.33 -21.98
C ARG A 319 -8.65 -9.18 -21.85
N ASP A 320 -9.91 -9.50 -21.56
CA ASP A 320 -10.92 -8.48 -21.31
C ASP A 320 -10.61 -7.75 -19.98
N PRO A 321 -10.51 -6.41 -19.95
CA PRO A 321 -10.25 -5.67 -18.72
C PRO A 321 -11.25 -5.93 -17.60
N ARG A 322 -12.43 -6.53 -17.86
CA ARG A 322 -13.42 -6.95 -16.84
C ARG A 322 -12.98 -8.17 -16.03
N LEU A 323 -11.89 -8.83 -16.43
CA LEU A 323 -11.35 -10.01 -15.79
C LEU A 323 -10.26 -9.69 -14.75
N VAL A 324 -9.96 -8.42 -14.51
CA VAL A 324 -8.87 -7.99 -13.61
C VAL A 324 -9.44 -7.38 -12.32
N PHE A 325 -9.13 -7.94 -11.17
CA PHE A 325 -9.66 -7.50 -9.88
C PHE A 325 -8.52 -7.11 -8.95
N LEU A 326 -8.72 -6.06 -8.15
CA LEU A 326 -7.78 -5.65 -7.11
C LEU A 326 -8.49 -5.68 -5.75
N THR A 327 -7.86 -6.31 -4.77
CA THR A 327 -8.30 -6.32 -3.38
C THR A 327 -7.24 -5.63 -2.56
N GLY A 328 -7.56 -4.51 -1.94
CA GLY A 328 -6.69 -3.86 -0.98
C GLY A 328 -7.19 -4.13 0.44
N ILE A 329 -6.37 -4.83 1.22
CA ILE A 329 -6.50 -5.00 2.65
C ILE A 329 -5.49 -4.03 3.26
N VAL A 330 -5.93 -2.80 3.50
CA VAL A 330 -5.06 -1.66 3.82
C VAL A 330 -5.53 -0.93 5.07
N GLY A 331 -4.75 0.04 5.55
CA GLY A 331 -5.15 0.85 6.70
C GLY A 331 -6.36 1.74 6.41
N VAL A 332 -7.51 1.34 6.93
CA VAL A 332 -8.80 2.05 6.89
C VAL A 332 -9.72 1.49 7.97
N PRO A 333 -10.50 2.28 8.71
CA PRO A 333 -11.51 1.74 9.63
C PRO A 333 -12.50 0.84 8.90
N TRP A 334 -12.65 -0.42 9.34
CA TRP A 334 -13.59 -1.37 8.72
C TRP A 334 -15.05 -0.86 8.77
N GLN A 335 -15.37 -0.02 9.75
CA GLN A 335 -16.69 0.59 9.94
C GLN A 335 -17.09 1.46 8.74
N ASN A 336 -16.13 2.14 8.12
CA ASN A 336 -16.38 2.96 6.94
C ASN A 336 -16.78 2.11 5.72
N LEU A 337 -16.34 0.86 5.68
CA LEU A 337 -16.54 -0.08 4.58
C LEU A 337 -17.73 -1.00 4.78
N ALA A 338 -18.32 -1.01 5.98
CA ALA A 338 -19.37 -1.94 6.36
C ALA A 338 -20.76 -1.47 5.92
N THR A 339 -21.60 -2.45 5.57
CA THR A 339 -23.07 -2.28 5.52
C THR A 339 -23.63 -1.88 6.89
N ALA A 340 -24.82 -1.27 6.91
CA ALA A 340 -25.46 -0.82 8.15
C ALA A 340 -25.78 -2.00 9.10
N GLU A 341 -26.16 -3.14 8.54
CA GLU A 341 -26.42 -4.38 9.27
C GLU A 341 -25.13 -4.88 9.94
N SER A 342 -24.02 -4.85 9.20
CA SER A 342 -22.72 -5.28 9.70
C SER A 342 -22.15 -4.34 10.75
N LEU A 343 -22.58 -3.09 10.87
CA LEU A 343 -22.14 -2.24 11.99
C LEU A 343 -22.67 -2.74 13.34
N ASN A 344 -23.82 -3.42 13.35
CA ASN A 344 -24.53 -3.82 14.56
C ASN A 344 -24.39 -5.31 14.92
N ASP A 345 -23.94 -6.16 14.00
CA ASP A 345 -23.73 -7.59 14.24
C ASP A 345 -22.26 -7.90 14.59
N PRO A 346 -21.90 -8.31 15.82
CA PRO A 346 -20.49 -8.56 16.18
C PRO A 346 -19.81 -9.68 15.36
N ASN A 347 -20.59 -10.62 14.81
CA ASN A 347 -20.07 -11.84 14.15
C ASN A 347 -20.08 -11.77 12.62
N ALA A 348 -20.64 -10.69 12.06
CA ALA A 348 -20.77 -10.51 10.63
C ALA A 348 -20.03 -9.27 10.12
N LEU A 349 -19.39 -9.40 8.96
CA LEU A 349 -18.88 -8.27 8.20
C LEU A 349 -19.17 -8.48 6.71
N THR A 350 -20.08 -7.65 6.18
CA THR A 350 -20.33 -7.50 4.75
C THR A 350 -19.79 -6.15 4.30
N LEU A 351 -18.86 -6.19 3.35
CA LEU A 351 -18.21 -5.02 2.76
C LEU A 351 -19.08 -4.44 1.64
N LEU A 352 -19.18 -3.12 1.61
CA LEU A 352 -19.79 -2.38 0.51
C LEU A 352 -18.95 -2.54 -0.77
N THR A 353 -19.63 -2.57 -1.92
CA THR A 353 -19.01 -2.45 -3.24
C THR A 353 -18.54 -1.02 -3.50
N ALA A 354 -17.71 -0.83 -4.53
CA ALA A 354 -17.23 0.50 -4.89
C ALA A 354 -18.39 1.43 -5.31
N SER A 355 -19.36 0.88 -6.05
CA SER A 355 -20.59 1.59 -6.41
C SER A 355 -21.45 1.95 -5.19
N GLU A 356 -21.60 1.06 -4.21
CA GLU A 356 -22.35 1.37 -2.98
C GLU A 356 -21.64 2.41 -2.11
N LEU A 357 -20.31 2.35 -1.98
CA LEU A 357 -19.51 3.40 -1.33
C LEU A 357 -19.75 4.76 -2.00
N GLY A 358 -19.81 4.79 -3.33
CA GLY A 358 -20.12 6.00 -4.09
C GLY A 358 -21.54 6.50 -3.90
N ALA A 359 -22.53 5.61 -3.97
CA ALA A 359 -23.94 5.95 -3.77
C ALA A 359 -24.22 6.50 -2.36
N LEU A 360 -23.46 6.06 -1.37
CA LEU A 360 -23.54 6.53 0.02
C LEU A 360 -22.63 7.75 0.30
N GLY A 361 -21.89 8.26 -0.69
CA GLY A 361 -20.96 9.38 -0.51
C GLY A 361 -19.74 9.07 0.36
N ARG A 362 -19.44 7.80 0.63
CA ARG A 362 -18.38 7.38 1.56
C ARG A 362 -16.97 7.55 1.03
N TRP A 363 -16.80 7.76 -0.27
CA TRP A 363 -15.47 8.02 -0.83
C TRP A 363 -14.83 9.28 -0.25
N ALA A 364 -15.63 10.32 0.06
CA ALA A 364 -15.15 11.54 0.70
C ALA A 364 -14.57 11.28 2.10
N TRP A 365 -15.01 10.21 2.78
CA TRP A 365 -14.47 9.82 4.08
C TRP A 365 -13.06 9.23 3.98
N LEU A 366 -12.69 8.70 2.82
CA LEU A 366 -11.51 7.84 2.69
C LEU A 366 -10.35 8.49 1.93
N VAL A 367 -10.66 9.39 0.99
CA VAL A 367 -9.69 10.03 0.10
C VAL A 367 -10.09 11.49 -0.17
N PRO A 368 -9.13 12.39 -0.48
CA PRO A 368 -9.43 13.79 -0.84
C PRO A 368 -10.40 13.95 -2.02
N SER A 369 -10.85 15.18 -2.29
CA SER A 369 -11.66 15.44 -3.49
C SER A 369 -10.82 15.40 -4.77
N CYS A 370 -11.46 15.06 -5.89
CA CYS A 370 -10.85 15.19 -7.22
C CYS A 370 -10.96 16.63 -7.73
N LEU A 371 -9.88 17.20 -8.26
CA LEU A 371 -9.94 18.48 -9.00
C LEU A 371 -10.27 18.25 -10.47
N GLU A 372 -9.69 17.21 -11.07
CA GLU A 372 -9.84 16.89 -12.49
C GLU A 372 -9.98 15.39 -12.69
N GLN A 373 -11.00 14.97 -13.45
CA GLN A 373 -11.22 13.58 -13.84
C GLN A 373 -10.82 13.37 -15.31
N VAL A 374 -10.37 12.18 -15.64
CA VAL A 374 -10.16 11.76 -17.04
C VAL A 374 -11.52 11.68 -17.75
N ASP A 375 -11.56 12.12 -19.02
CA ASP A 375 -12.77 12.00 -19.84
C ASP A 375 -13.14 10.51 -20.00
N PRO A 376 -14.33 10.07 -19.56
CA PRO A 376 -14.80 8.70 -19.73
C PRO A 376 -14.77 8.21 -21.20
N ALA A 377 -14.83 9.11 -22.19
CA ALA A 377 -14.72 8.78 -23.61
C ALA A 377 -13.30 8.36 -24.04
N GLU A 378 -12.27 8.76 -23.29
CA GLU A 378 -10.87 8.36 -23.50
C GLU A 378 -10.55 6.98 -22.89
N LEU A 379 -11.51 6.39 -22.17
CA LEU A 379 -11.37 5.12 -21.48
C LEU A 379 -12.26 4.04 -22.14
N PRO A 380 -11.79 2.78 -22.32
CA PRO A 380 -12.60 1.65 -22.75
C PRO A 380 -13.79 1.35 -21.83
N LYS A 381 -13.78 1.88 -20.60
CA LYS A 381 -14.87 1.78 -19.64
C LYS A 381 -15.10 3.16 -19.01
N PRO A 382 -16.35 3.67 -19.00
CA PRO A 382 -16.65 4.94 -18.38
C PRO A 382 -16.52 4.81 -16.86
N ARG A 383 -15.40 5.28 -16.31
CA ARG A 383 -15.11 5.31 -14.88
C ARG A 383 -14.48 6.66 -14.52
N PRO A 384 -14.83 7.24 -13.37
CA PRO A 384 -14.15 8.43 -12.87
C PRO A 384 -12.75 8.04 -12.38
N ILE A 385 -11.73 8.33 -13.18
CA ILE A 385 -10.32 8.23 -12.79
C ILE A 385 -9.84 9.64 -12.49
N CYS A 386 -9.23 9.88 -11.33
CA CYS A 386 -8.67 11.19 -11.05
C CYS A 386 -7.37 11.40 -11.81
N LYS A 387 -7.30 12.54 -12.50
CA LYS A 387 -6.07 13.07 -13.05
C LYS A 387 -5.35 13.93 -12.03
N THR A 388 -6.08 14.78 -11.31
CA THR A 388 -5.52 15.66 -10.28
C THR A 388 -6.41 15.63 -9.04
N TRP A 389 -5.79 15.51 -7.87
CA TRP A 389 -6.45 15.52 -6.58
C TRP A 389 -6.31 16.87 -5.91
N ASN A 390 -7.29 17.28 -5.11
CA ASN A 390 -7.18 18.45 -4.26
C ASN A 390 -6.37 18.06 -3.04
N LEU A 391 -5.07 18.33 -3.06
CA LEU A 391 -4.18 18.01 -1.94
C LEU A 391 -4.39 18.93 -0.73
N THR A 392 -5.23 19.96 -0.87
CA THR A 392 -5.67 20.82 0.24
C THR A 392 -6.84 20.19 1.00
N ASP A 393 -7.72 19.46 0.31
CA ASP A 393 -8.82 18.74 0.95
C ASP A 393 -8.28 17.51 1.68
N GLN A 394 -8.81 17.27 2.87
CA GLN A 394 -8.52 16.08 3.65
C GLN A 394 -9.73 15.14 3.60
N PRO A 395 -9.54 13.82 3.78
CA PRO A 395 -10.66 12.91 3.98
C PRO A 395 -11.56 13.37 5.14
N ASP A 396 -12.88 13.21 4.99
CA ASP A 396 -13.85 13.62 6.02
C ASP A 396 -13.75 12.79 7.31
N ASP A 397 -13.28 11.54 7.22
CA ASP A 397 -12.95 10.78 8.42
C ASP A 397 -11.59 11.23 8.95
N PRO A 398 -11.52 11.83 10.15
CA PRO A 398 -10.25 12.23 10.73
C PRO A 398 -9.25 11.07 10.83
N LEU A 399 -9.71 9.82 11.00
CA LEU A 399 -8.82 8.66 11.07
C LEU A 399 -8.16 8.32 9.73
N MET A 400 -8.70 8.81 8.61
CA MET A 400 -8.12 8.65 7.28
C MET A 400 -7.18 9.79 6.88
N ILE A 401 -7.08 10.85 7.69
CA ILE A 401 -6.14 11.94 7.47
C ILE A 401 -4.74 11.46 7.86
N GLU A 402 -3.84 11.35 6.89
CA GLU A 402 -2.41 11.20 7.15
C GLU A 402 -1.92 12.43 7.92
N SER A 403 -1.41 12.21 9.13
CA SER A 403 -0.91 13.26 10.01
C SER A 403 0.08 12.66 11.00
N THR A 404 1.15 13.38 11.31
CA THR A 404 2.01 13.14 12.46
C THR A 404 1.42 13.77 13.73
N ALA A 405 0.70 14.89 13.60
CA ALA A 405 0.07 15.57 14.72
C ALA A 405 -1.25 14.88 15.14
N PRO A 406 -1.60 14.89 16.45
CA PRO A 406 -2.89 14.41 16.92
C PRO A 406 -4.07 15.08 16.20
N ARG A 407 -5.01 14.26 15.78
CA ARG A 407 -6.21 14.68 15.04
C ARG A 407 -7.39 14.90 15.99
N SER A 408 -8.44 15.51 15.47
CA SER A 408 -9.69 15.72 16.19
C SER A 408 -10.88 15.57 15.25
N GLY A 409 -12.09 15.43 15.80
CA GLY A 409 -13.31 15.20 15.03
C GLY A 409 -13.98 13.89 15.43
N VAL A 410 -14.86 13.40 14.57
CA VAL A 410 -15.61 12.15 14.79
C VAL A 410 -15.49 11.25 13.56
N ASN A 411 -15.39 9.94 13.78
CA ASN A 411 -15.49 8.99 12.68
C ASN A 411 -16.94 9.03 12.12
N PRO A 412 -17.14 9.24 10.81
CA PRO A 412 -18.47 9.47 10.24
C PRO A 412 -19.38 8.23 10.31
N ALA A 413 -18.83 7.02 10.28
CA ALA A 413 -19.60 5.79 10.34
C ALA A 413 -20.16 5.48 11.74
N THR A 414 -19.40 5.80 12.79
CA THR A 414 -19.71 5.41 14.19
C THR A 414 -20.07 6.58 15.09
N GLN A 415 -19.78 7.82 14.65
CA GLN A 415 -19.86 9.04 15.45
C GLN A 415 -18.97 9.02 16.71
N LEU A 416 -17.99 8.12 16.78
CA LEU A 416 -17.00 8.09 17.84
C LEU A 416 -16.01 9.24 17.68
N ALA A 417 -15.82 10.01 18.76
CA ALA A 417 -14.84 11.08 18.79
C ALA A 417 -13.41 10.52 18.76
N VAL A 418 -12.54 11.16 17.99
CA VAL A 418 -11.10 10.90 18.06
C VAL A 418 -10.61 11.34 19.44
N ALA A 419 -10.00 10.41 20.17
CA ALA A 419 -9.52 10.65 21.52
C ALA A 419 -8.09 11.20 21.49
N GLY A 420 -7.80 12.24 22.29
CA GLY A 420 -6.46 12.86 22.32
C GLY A 420 -5.40 12.06 23.12
N PRO A 421 -4.12 12.50 23.11
CA PRO A 421 -2.99 11.79 23.73
C PRO A 421 -3.07 11.46 25.22
N GLY A 422 -3.89 12.16 25.99
CA GLY A 422 -4.08 11.90 27.41
C GLY A 422 -5.25 10.95 27.72
N ALA A 423 -5.89 10.36 26.71
CA ALA A 423 -7.07 9.56 26.91
C ALA A 423 -6.78 8.18 27.54
N GLY A 424 -7.82 7.60 28.14
CA GLY A 424 -7.75 6.27 28.74
C GLY A 424 -7.73 5.14 27.70
N PRO A 425 -7.53 3.89 28.17
CA PRO A 425 -7.46 2.71 27.30
C PRO A 425 -8.71 2.58 26.44
N MET A 426 -8.49 2.44 25.13
CA MET A 426 -9.56 2.27 24.14
C MET A 426 -10.64 3.37 24.19
N ALA A 427 -10.26 4.61 24.54
CA ALA A 427 -11.17 5.75 24.54
C ALA A 427 -11.84 5.99 23.17
N ASN A 428 -11.15 5.61 22.08
CA ASN A 428 -11.73 5.40 20.77
C ASN A 428 -11.58 3.92 20.39
N ALA A 429 -12.68 3.25 20.03
CA ALA A 429 -12.68 1.82 19.72
C ALA A 429 -12.00 1.45 18.38
N ILE A 430 -11.65 2.44 17.55
CA ILE A 430 -11.04 2.26 16.22
C ILE A 430 -9.52 2.37 16.31
N ASN A 431 -8.99 3.45 16.88
CA ASN A 431 -7.55 3.72 16.95
C ASN A 431 -6.97 3.77 18.38
N GLY A 432 -7.78 3.53 19.40
CA GLY A 432 -7.38 3.64 20.81
C GLY A 432 -7.39 5.10 21.29
N HIS A 433 -6.36 5.85 20.91
CA HIS A 433 -6.26 7.30 21.06
C HIS A 433 -5.10 7.83 20.18
N GLU A 434 -5.14 9.11 19.81
CA GLU A 434 -4.00 9.79 19.19
C GLU A 434 -2.82 9.86 20.16
N TRP A 435 -1.60 10.01 19.71
CA TRP A 435 -0.41 10.03 20.58
C TRP A 435 0.66 11.00 20.06
N ASN A 436 1.71 11.28 20.82
CA ASN A 436 2.79 12.12 20.31
C ASN A 436 3.75 11.28 19.45
N THR A 437 3.71 11.45 18.13
CA THR A 437 4.56 10.64 17.23
C THR A 437 6.01 11.12 17.13
N ASP A 438 6.37 12.19 17.84
CA ASP A 438 7.64 12.92 17.68
C ASP A 438 7.94 13.29 16.21
N GLN A 439 6.88 13.44 15.39
CA GLN A 439 6.95 13.64 13.93
C GLN A 439 7.62 12.50 13.15
N ALA A 440 7.92 11.37 13.80
CA ALA A 440 8.62 10.23 13.21
C ALA A 440 7.68 9.16 12.63
N GLU A 441 6.41 9.15 13.04
CA GLU A 441 5.38 8.23 12.57
C GLU A 441 4.06 8.97 12.28
N LEU A 442 3.19 8.35 11.47
CA LEU A 442 1.81 8.80 11.30
C LEU A 442 0.94 8.37 12.48
N GLN A 443 -0.20 9.06 12.66
CA GLN A 443 -1.26 8.62 13.56
C GLN A 443 -1.96 7.39 12.97
N TYR A 444 -2.42 6.48 13.83
CA TYR A 444 -3.05 5.24 13.38
C TYR A 444 -4.43 5.49 12.77
N ALA A 445 -4.71 4.88 11.62
CA ALA A 445 -6.06 4.83 11.06
C ALA A 445 -6.94 3.86 11.87
N CYS A 446 -6.36 2.75 12.30
CA CYS A 446 -7.03 1.74 13.09
C CYS A 446 -6.03 0.86 13.84
N ILE A 447 -6.53 0.16 14.86
CA ILE A 447 -5.80 -0.86 15.62
C ILE A 447 -6.67 -2.10 15.82
N PHE A 448 -6.07 -3.24 16.12
CA PHE A 448 -6.80 -4.47 16.47
C PHE A 448 -6.04 -5.30 17.52
N PRO A 449 -6.73 -6.04 18.40
CA PRO A 449 -6.08 -6.78 19.47
C PRO A 449 -5.23 -7.92 18.92
N LEU A 450 -4.03 -8.08 19.49
CA LEU A 450 -3.21 -9.26 19.25
C LEU A 450 -3.83 -10.49 19.90
N SER A 451 -3.62 -11.66 19.29
CA SER A 451 -4.09 -12.93 19.86
C SER A 451 -3.45 -13.21 21.23
N GLN A 452 -2.21 -12.76 21.42
CA GLN A 452 -1.50 -12.72 22.69
C GLN A 452 -0.69 -11.41 22.76
N PRO A 453 -0.65 -10.72 23.91
CA PRO A 453 0.26 -9.60 24.08
C PRO A 453 1.72 -10.01 23.82
N ARG A 454 2.45 -9.20 23.07
CA ARG A 454 3.87 -9.39 22.78
C ARG A 454 4.70 -8.61 23.81
N ASP A 455 5.68 -9.27 24.42
CA ASP A 455 6.64 -8.58 25.29
C ASP A 455 7.76 -7.98 24.45
N CYS A 456 7.79 -6.65 24.34
CA CYS A 456 8.77 -5.94 23.54
C CYS A 456 10.10 -5.89 24.27
N LYS A 457 11.12 -6.52 23.67
CA LYS A 457 12.50 -6.38 24.15
C LYS A 457 13.01 -4.98 23.81
N SER A 458 13.92 -4.47 24.65
CA SER A 458 14.64 -3.24 24.33
C SER A 458 15.34 -3.36 22.99
N GLY A 459 15.11 -2.40 22.09
CA GLY A 459 15.70 -2.37 20.76
C GLY A 459 15.10 -3.35 19.75
N ASP A 460 13.94 -3.95 20.02
CA ASP A 460 13.20 -4.73 19.03
C ASP A 460 12.44 -3.80 18.07
N PRO A 461 12.90 -3.64 16.81
CA PRO A 461 12.28 -2.71 15.86
C PRO A 461 10.93 -3.22 15.33
N SER A 462 10.60 -4.50 15.54
CA SER A 462 9.31 -5.10 15.16
C SER A 462 8.21 -4.89 16.23
N CYS A 463 8.54 -4.23 17.34
CA CYS A 463 7.68 -4.10 18.51
C CYS A 463 7.58 -2.65 19.00
N ASP A 464 6.36 -2.10 18.95
CA ASP A 464 6.08 -0.68 19.18
C ASP A 464 6.22 -0.23 20.64
N CYS A 465 6.24 -1.16 21.59
CA CYS A 465 6.27 -0.89 23.03
C CYS A 465 7.65 -1.14 23.67
N SER A 466 8.71 -1.20 22.87
CA SER A 466 10.08 -1.43 23.36
C SER A 466 10.62 -0.25 24.18
N ASP A 467 10.15 0.98 23.92
CA ASP A 467 10.45 2.16 24.73
C ASP A 467 9.41 2.33 25.84
N THR A 468 9.87 2.25 27.10
CA THR A 468 9.06 2.50 28.30
C THR A 468 9.53 3.71 29.09
N THR A 469 10.47 4.48 28.52
CA THR A 469 10.93 5.71 29.15
C THR A 469 9.75 6.68 29.24
N GLY A 470 9.70 7.50 30.30
CA GLY A 470 8.56 8.38 30.58
C GLY A 470 8.37 9.54 29.59
N VAL A 471 8.84 9.40 28.35
CA VAL A 471 8.66 10.33 27.23
C VAL A 471 7.25 10.18 26.66
N ASP A 472 6.74 11.25 26.05
CA ASP A 472 5.35 11.27 25.57
C ASP A 472 5.13 10.37 24.35
N SER A 473 6.17 10.07 23.57
CA SER A 473 6.08 9.16 22.42
C SER A 473 6.01 7.67 22.78
N ALA A 474 6.39 7.30 24.01
CA ALA A 474 6.17 5.97 24.55
C ALA A 474 4.69 5.73 24.93
N LYS A 475 3.87 6.79 24.99
CA LYS A 475 2.44 6.71 25.35
C LYS A 475 1.56 6.33 24.16
N LYS A 476 1.92 5.25 23.47
CA LYS A 476 1.16 4.70 22.34
C LYS A 476 -0.08 3.94 22.84
N PRO A 477 -1.23 4.00 22.14
CA PRO A 477 -2.42 3.23 22.51
C PRO A 477 -2.18 1.71 22.52
N LEU A 478 -1.20 1.23 21.74
CA LEU A 478 -0.84 -0.19 21.64
C LEU A 478 -0.23 -0.74 22.95
N CYS A 479 0.33 0.14 23.78
CA CYS A 479 1.11 -0.16 24.97
C CYS A 479 0.36 0.12 26.28
N GLN A 480 -0.82 0.75 26.17
CA GLN A 480 -1.64 1.16 27.31
C GLN A 480 -2.33 -0.06 27.94
N THR A 481 -2.25 -0.17 29.26
CA THR A 481 -2.92 -1.20 30.06
C THR A 481 -4.35 -0.80 30.37
N ALA A 482 -5.17 -1.76 30.82
CA ALA A 482 -6.55 -1.52 31.23
C ALA A 482 -6.70 -0.49 32.38
N ASN A 483 -5.62 -0.25 33.15
CA ASN A 483 -5.61 0.75 34.23
C ASN A 483 -5.09 2.12 33.76
N GLY A 484 -4.81 2.30 32.46
CA GLY A 484 -4.33 3.55 31.87
C GLY A 484 -2.83 3.79 31.99
N THR A 485 -2.05 2.87 32.57
CA THR A 485 -0.59 2.91 32.58
C THR A 485 0.00 2.36 31.28
N TYR A 486 1.26 2.64 30.98
CA TYR A 486 1.95 2.08 29.80
C TYR A 486 2.97 1.02 30.22
N SER A 487 3.21 0.04 29.35
CA SER A 487 4.09 -1.12 29.62
C SER A 487 4.84 -1.55 28.38
N SER A 488 5.87 -2.40 28.56
CA SER A 488 6.62 -3.00 27.45
C SER A 488 5.82 -4.03 26.64
N GLN A 489 4.55 -4.28 27.02
CA GLN A 489 3.71 -5.23 26.33
C GLN A 489 2.86 -4.56 25.27
N GLN A 490 3.10 -4.94 24.02
CA GLN A 490 2.23 -4.60 22.90
C GLN A 490 0.98 -5.47 22.91
N ARG A 491 -0.19 -4.83 22.90
CA ARG A 491 -1.49 -5.48 23.01
C ARG A 491 -2.30 -5.42 21.73
N TYR A 492 -1.96 -4.46 20.88
CA TYR A 492 -2.65 -4.19 19.64
C TYR A 492 -1.64 -4.09 18.50
N ALA A 493 -2.03 -4.55 17.33
CA ALA A 493 -1.41 -4.21 16.07
C ALA A 493 -2.07 -2.95 15.50
N LYS A 494 -1.36 -2.27 14.60
CA LYS A 494 -1.74 -0.97 14.01
C LYS A 494 -1.85 -1.03 12.48
N ALA A 495 -2.41 0.03 11.91
CA ALA A 495 -2.20 0.44 10.53
C ALA A 495 -2.30 1.96 10.37
N TYR A 496 -1.54 2.49 9.43
CA TYR A 496 -1.55 3.89 9.01
C TYR A 496 -2.54 4.14 7.87
N PRO A 497 -2.99 5.39 7.63
CA PRO A 497 -3.97 5.65 6.58
C PRO A 497 -3.46 5.26 5.18
N GLY A 498 -4.09 4.27 4.56
CA GLY A 498 -3.74 3.76 3.23
C GLY A 498 -4.37 4.57 2.08
N THR A 499 -4.41 5.90 2.17
CA THR A 499 -5.20 6.77 1.28
C THR A 499 -4.90 6.51 -0.20
N ARG A 500 -3.62 6.49 -0.61
CA ARG A 500 -3.19 6.23 -2.00
C ARG A 500 -3.65 4.88 -2.53
N HIS A 501 -3.63 3.83 -1.71
CA HIS A 501 -4.18 2.52 -2.09
C HIS A 501 -5.68 2.62 -2.37
N ILE A 502 -6.41 3.30 -1.48
CA ILE A 502 -7.86 3.48 -1.60
C ILE A 502 -8.24 4.34 -2.80
N GLN A 503 -7.41 5.31 -3.17
CA GLN A 503 -7.57 6.09 -4.41
C GLN A 503 -7.59 5.18 -5.64
N VAL A 504 -6.61 4.26 -5.76
CA VAL A 504 -6.57 3.29 -6.88
C VAL A 504 -7.80 2.38 -6.86
N LEU A 505 -8.17 1.87 -5.69
CA LEU A 505 -9.36 1.02 -5.54
C LEU A 505 -10.65 1.74 -5.96
N ARG A 506 -10.81 3.01 -5.60
CA ARG A 506 -11.93 3.82 -6.04
C ARG A 506 -11.94 3.96 -7.57
N ASP A 507 -10.81 4.31 -8.15
CA ASP A 507 -10.69 4.69 -9.56
C ASP A 507 -10.88 3.49 -10.51
N ILE A 508 -10.65 2.26 -10.04
CA ILE A 508 -11.01 1.05 -10.80
C ILE A 508 -12.46 0.58 -10.57
N GLY A 509 -13.26 1.21 -9.72
CA GLY A 509 -14.68 0.89 -9.51
C GLY A 509 -14.96 -0.54 -9.01
N ASP A 510 -16.04 -1.18 -9.47
CA ASP A 510 -16.53 -2.45 -8.90
C ASP A 510 -15.60 -3.66 -9.06
N GLN A 511 -14.48 -3.51 -9.76
CA GLN A 511 -13.41 -4.49 -9.76
C GLN A 511 -12.53 -4.43 -8.49
N ALA A 512 -12.72 -3.43 -7.63
CA ALA A 512 -11.99 -3.22 -6.39
C ALA A 512 -12.70 -3.73 -5.13
N VAL A 513 -12.12 -4.69 -4.42
CA VAL A 513 -12.50 -4.97 -3.02
C VAL A 513 -11.70 -4.05 -2.11
N VAL A 514 -12.39 -3.18 -1.37
CA VAL A 514 -11.80 -2.36 -0.32
C VAL A 514 -12.04 -3.07 1.01
N ALA A 515 -10.97 -3.39 1.73
CA ALA A 515 -11.01 -4.04 3.03
C ALA A 515 -10.04 -3.40 4.00
N SER A 516 -10.35 -3.50 5.28
CA SER A 516 -9.47 -3.05 6.35
C SER A 516 -8.45 -4.12 6.71
N ILE A 517 -7.21 -3.72 6.91
CA ILE A 517 -6.18 -4.54 7.52
C ILE A 517 -6.35 -4.71 9.03
N CYS A 518 -7.10 -3.82 9.68
CA CYS A 518 -7.56 -3.99 11.06
C CYS A 518 -8.90 -4.75 11.02
N PRO A 519 -8.88 -6.08 11.19
CA PRO A 519 -10.10 -6.85 11.06
C PRO A 519 -11.13 -6.44 12.12
N LYS A 520 -12.39 -6.66 11.81
CA LYS A 520 -13.46 -6.46 12.79
C LYS A 520 -13.30 -7.38 14.00
N SER A 521 -12.87 -8.62 13.78
CA SER A 521 -12.58 -9.58 14.83
C SER A 521 -11.25 -10.28 14.57
N ALA A 522 -10.43 -10.39 15.61
CA ALA A 522 -9.27 -11.29 15.64
C ALA A 522 -9.61 -12.65 16.28
N ASP A 523 -10.87 -12.87 16.69
CA ASP A 523 -11.35 -14.13 17.24
C ASP A 523 -11.84 -15.07 16.12
N ALA A 524 -11.19 -16.22 15.99
CA ALA A 524 -11.49 -17.25 15.00
C ALA A 524 -12.89 -17.86 15.15
N SER A 525 -13.57 -17.67 16.29
CA SER A 525 -14.96 -18.07 16.49
C SER A 525 -15.95 -17.26 15.63
N ALA A 526 -15.57 -16.06 15.18
CA ALA A 526 -16.41 -15.15 14.42
C ALA A 526 -16.33 -15.42 12.90
N SER A 527 -17.18 -16.31 12.37
CA SER A 527 -16.94 -16.94 11.06
C SER A 527 -16.70 -16.00 9.86
N SER A 528 -17.41 -14.88 9.74
CA SER A 528 -17.24 -13.94 8.60
C SER A 528 -16.53 -12.63 8.96
N SER A 529 -16.57 -12.21 10.23
CA SER A 529 -15.84 -11.01 10.70
C SER A 529 -14.40 -11.30 11.16
N TYR A 530 -14.00 -12.57 11.26
CA TYR A 530 -12.63 -12.97 11.59
C TYR A 530 -11.64 -12.61 10.48
N GLY A 531 -10.54 -11.97 10.89
CA GLY A 531 -9.42 -11.65 10.00
C GLY A 531 -9.89 -10.97 8.72
N TYR A 532 -9.49 -11.52 7.59
CA TYR A 532 -9.82 -11.00 6.26
C TYR A 532 -10.86 -11.84 5.54
N ASN A 533 -11.66 -12.64 6.26
CA ASN A 533 -12.69 -13.49 5.67
C ASN A 533 -13.70 -12.70 4.82
N ALA A 534 -14.10 -11.51 5.28
CA ALA A 534 -14.98 -10.62 4.52
C ALA A 534 -14.36 -10.16 3.19
N ALA A 535 -13.05 -9.91 3.15
CA ALA A 535 -12.32 -9.55 1.93
C ALA A 535 -12.25 -10.73 0.96
N MET A 536 -11.91 -11.92 1.47
CA MET A 536 -11.91 -13.17 0.71
C MET A 536 -13.30 -13.47 0.15
N ASP A 537 -14.34 -13.20 0.94
CA ASP A 537 -15.72 -13.43 0.55
C ASP A 537 -16.20 -12.47 -0.54
N ALA A 538 -15.85 -11.18 -0.41
CA ALA A 538 -16.16 -10.18 -1.41
C ALA A 538 -15.45 -10.49 -2.74
N LEU A 539 -14.16 -10.87 -2.70
CA LEU A 539 -13.40 -11.23 -3.89
C LEU A 539 -13.98 -12.45 -4.61
N ALA A 540 -14.23 -13.54 -3.88
CA ALA A 540 -14.83 -14.75 -4.47
C ALA A 540 -16.21 -14.45 -5.12
N SER A 541 -17.00 -13.58 -4.49
CA SER A 541 -18.33 -13.19 -5.01
C SER A 541 -18.23 -12.37 -6.29
N ARG A 542 -17.20 -11.53 -6.44
CA ARG A 542 -16.96 -10.71 -7.64
C ARG A 542 -16.34 -11.51 -8.79
N LEU A 543 -15.51 -12.50 -8.49
CA LEU A 543 -14.94 -13.42 -9.47
C LEU A 543 -16.00 -14.41 -10.01
N GLY A 544 -16.93 -14.86 -9.17
CA GLY A 544 -17.93 -15.88 -9.54
C GLY A 544 -18.64 -15.65 -10.88
N PRO A 545 -19.17 -14.45 -11.18
CA PRO A 545 -19.84 -14.16 -12.45
C PRO A 545 -18.96 -14.28 -13.70
N VAL A 546 -17.65 -13.99 -13.58
CA VAL A 546 -16.73 -14.04 -14.73
C VAL A 546 -16.15 -15.43 -14.96
N LEU A 547 -16.07 -16.26 -13.92
CA LEU A 547 -15.60 -17.65 -13.99
C LEU A 547 -16.64 -18.64 -14.54
N ARG A 548 -17.88 -18.18 -14.80
CA ARG A 548 -18.96 -18.99 -15.40
C ARG A 548 -18.91 -19.04 -16.94
N LYS A 549 -18.12 -18.15 -17.54
CA LYS A 549 -17.87 -18.11 -18.98
C LYS A 549 -16.57 -18.82 -19.28
#